data_AF-A0A2V8FEZ1-F1
#
_entry.id   AF-A0A2V8FEZ1-F1
#
_cell.length_a   1.000
_cell.length_b   1.000
_cell.length_c   1.000
_cell.angle_alpha   90.00
_cell.angle_beta   90.00
_cell.angle_gamma   90.00
#
_symmetry.space_group_name_H-M   'P 1'
#
loop_
_entity.id
_entity.type
_entity.pdbx_description
1 polymer ?
#
loop_
_entity_poly.entity_id
_entity_poly.type
_entity_poly.pdbx_seq_one_letter_code
_entity_poly.pdbx_strand_id
1 'polypeptide(L)'
;VEAFSTPLPSNFSVSSGGGGGGGSSTPVVSWQSTNPSVAGINSSGFATGNAAGQTTIVATAGGVSCATTNTCGTLTVTEPGHLTLTLATGSAVFASVAVEIIDPSTGAVVKGPFNVPIGQTQSIDNETAFRLRFTAPAGYTVSPVTVDLTVHSGDNVSVPLFFAMIDTTPPAIDAIANVTAEATGANGAVVSYTSPASHDAVSGDGIATCAPASGSTFSLGTTPVACSAVDGAGNIGHSSFAVIVHDTTPPALTLPGNMTVDATSPSGAVVNYSKSATDIVSGPTAVACVPASGSTFPIGTSTVNCTATDGAANTATGSFQVLVQAAAAQVANLIVTAQNFNLAQGISDSLDAKLQNILSALNAAQGGSVTNTCNKLSAFINETQAQSGNKLTVDQAGQLIVAAQRIQAVIGCQ
;
A
#
# COMPACT_ATOMS: atom_id res chain seq x y z
N VAL A 1 -69.31 -14.91 -2.49
CA VAL A 1 -70.73 -15.33 -2.61
C VAL A 1 -70.76 -16.79 -3.04
N GLU A 2 -71.15 -17.73 -2.17
CA GLU A 2 -71.34 -19.12 -2.60
C GLU A 2 -72.67 -19.24 -3.37
N ALA A 3 -72.58 -19.70 -4.61
CA ALA A 3 -73.73 -19.93 -5.49
C ALA A 3 -74.44 -21.22 -5.07
N PHE A 4 -75.69 -21.12 -4.60
CA PHE A 4 -76.58 -22.27 -4.56
C PHE A 4 -76.96 -22.66 -5.99
N SER A 5 -76.24 -23.64 -6.54
CA SER A 5 -76.73 -24.43 -7.66
C SER A 5 -77.75 -25.44 -7.09
N THR A 6 -78.95 -25.44 -7.68
CA THR A 6 -80.14 -26.25 -7.35
C THR A 6 -79.83 -27.74 -7.14
N PRO A 7 -80.58 -28.48 -6.28
CA PRO A 7 -82.05 -28.50 -6.20
C PRO A 7 -82.62 -28.04 -4.85
N LEU A 8 -83.91 -27.68 -4.88
CA LEU A 8 -84.72 -27.35 -3.70
C LEU A 8 -84.50 -28.39 -2.58
N PRO A 9 -84.39 -27.98 -1.31
CA PRO A 9 -84.25 -28.92 -0.20
C PRO A 9 -85.47 -29.86 -0.15
N SER A 10 -85.22 -31.13 0.15
CA SER A 10 -86.18 -32.24 0.08
C SER A 10 -87.39 -32.16 1.05
N ASN A 11 -87.54 -31.05 1.78
CA ASN A 11 -88.65 -30.76 2.69
C ASN A 11 -89.63 -29.69 2.15
N PHE A 12 -89.43 -29.20 0.92
CA PHE A 12 -90.36 -28.29 0.25
C PHE A 12 -91.41 -29.08 -0.55
N SER A 13 -92.48 -29.53 0.12
CA SER A 13 -93.66 -30.09 -0.55
C SER A 13 -94.84 -29.13 -0.43
N VAL A 14 -95.31 -28.58 -1.55
CA VAL A 14 -96.61 -27.88 -1.60
C VAL A 14 -97.68 -28.93 -1.81
N SER A 15 -98.35 -29.37 -0.75
CA SER A 15 -99.51 -30.28 -0.85
C SER A 15 -100.79 -29.46 -1.07
N SER A 16 -101.36 -29.54 -2.26
CA SER A 16 -102.74 -29.09 -2.51
C SER A 16 -103.70 -30.11 -1.88
N GLY A 17 -104.47 -29.69 -0.88
CA GLY A 17 -105.48 -30.54 -0.25
C GLY A 17 -106.58 -30.97 -1.24
N GLY A 18 -106.71 -32.28 -1.45
CA GLY A 18 -107.96 -33.00 -1.71
C GLY A 18 -108.69 -32.81 -3.05
N GLY A 19 -108.85 -33.92 -3.79
CA GLY A 19 -109.93 -34.11 -4.77
C GLY A 19 -109.46 -34.13 -6.22
N GLY A 20 -109.83 -35.20 -6.94
CA GLY A 20 -109.39 -35.43 -8.32
C GLY A 20 -109.81 -34.34 -9.32
N GLY A 21 -108.96 -34.17 -10.34
CA GLY A 21 -109.30 -33.60 -11.65
C GLY A 21 -108.91 -32.13 -11.87
N GLY A 22 -107.72 -31.87 -12.44
CA GLY A 22 -107.41 -30.61 -13.13
C GLY A 22 -105.97 -30.08 -12.96
N GLY A 23 -105.22 -30.00 -14.06
CA GLY A 23 -104.05 -29.13 -14.32
C GLY A 23 -103.02 -28.88 -13.20
N SER A 24 -101.87 -29.56 -13.26
CA SER A 24 -100.68 -29.18 -12.49
C SER A 24 -100.13 -27.84 -12.99
N SER A 25 -100.32 -26.76 -12.22
CA SER A 25 -99.56 -25.52 -12.36
C SER A 25 -98.56 -25.42 -11.23
N THR A 26 -97.26 -25.43 -11.53
CA THR A 26 -96.21 -25.11 -10.56
C THR A 26 -96.48 -23.72 -9.97
N PRO A 27 -96.50 -23.55 -8.64
CA PRO A 27 -96.78 -22.25 -8.04
C PRO A 27 -95.70 -21.23 -8.45
N VAL A 28 -96.14 -20.04 -8.88
CA VAL A 28 -95.23 -18.93 -9.19
C VAL A 28 -94.59 -18.45 -7.89
N VAL A 29 -93.25 -18.43 -7.85
CA VAL A 29 -92.46 -17.96 -6.71
C VAL A 29 -92.05 -16.51 -6.94
N SER A 30 -92.37 -15.62 -6.01
CA SER A 30 -91.85 -14.25 -5.98
C SER A 30 -90.73 -14.10 -4.96
N TRP A 31 -89.71 -13.33 -5.30
CA TRP A 31 -88.50 -13.14 -4.51
C TRP A 31 -88.37 -11.70 -4.03
N GLN A 32 -87.96 -11.50 -2.79
CA GLN A 32 -87.73 -10.18 -2.22
C GLN A 32 -86.55 -10.20 -1.24
N SER A 33 -85.74 -9.14 -1.27
CA SER A 33 -84.73 -8.88 -0.24
C SER A 33 -85.32 -7.96 0.82
N THR A 34 -85.09 -8.27 2.11
CA THR A 34 -85.52 -7.38 3.22
C THR A 34 -84.79 -6.05 3.22
N ASN A 35 -83.61 -5.98 2.58
CA ASN A 35 -82.85 -4.76 2.40
C ASN A 35 -82.15 -4.75 1.02
N PRO A 36 -82.83 -4.24 -0.04
CA PRO A 36 -82.32 -4.26 -1.41
C PRO A 36 -81.04 -3.46 -1.64
N SER A 37 -80.73 -2.48 -0.79
CA SER A 37 -79.46 -1.74 -0.86
C SER A 37 -78.26 -2.56 -0.37
N VAL A 38 -78.47 -3.61 0.44
CA VAL A 38 -77.44 -4.56 0.87
C VAL A 38 -77.30 -5.71 -0.12
N ALA A 39 -78.41 -6.33 -0.54
CA ALA A 39 -78.40 -7.28 -1.65
C ALA A 39 -79.72 -7.23 -2.45
N GLY A 40 -79.62 -7.13 -3.77
CA GLY A 40 -80.74 -7.23 -4.70
C GLY A 40 -81.05 -8.68 -5.06
N ILE A 41 -82.27 -8.95 -5.54
CA ILE A 41 -82.65 -10.26 -6.08
C ILE A 41 -83.57 -10.09 -7.30
N ASN A 42 -83.32 -10.87 -8.34
CA ASN A 42 -84.16 -10.84 -9.54
C ASN A 42 -85.34 -11.82 -9.46
N SER A 43 -86.25 -11.74 -10.43
CA SER A 43 -87.45 -12.58 -10.50
C SER A 43 -87.16 -14.08 -10.67
N SER A 44 -85.93 -14.46 -11.02
CA SER A 44 -85.48 -15.85 -11.14
C SER A 44 -84.82 -16.38 -9.87
N GLY A 45 -84.74 -15.59 -8.80
CA GLY A 45 -84.14 -15.98 -7.52
C GLY A 45 -82.63 -15.78 -7.44
N PHE A 46 -82.02 -15.07 -8.39
CA PHE A 46 -80.58 -14.78 -8.37
C PHE A 46 -80.31 -13.51 -7.54
N ALA A 47 -79.55 -13.67 -6.46
CA ALA A 47 -79.20 -12.57 -5.55
C ALA A 47 -77.84 -11.93 -5.90
N THR A 48 -77.77 -10.60 -5.82
CA THR A 48 -76.58 -9.79 -6.08
C THR A 48 -76.27 -8.95 -4.85
N GLY A 49 -75.05 -9.04 -4.30
CA GLY A 49 -74.60 -8.17 -3.21
C GLY A 49 -74.37 -6.74 -3.72
N ASN A 50 -74.96 -5.75 -3.05
CA ASN A 50 -74.89 -4.33 -3.43
C ASN A 50 -74.11 -3.48 -2.41
N ALA A 51 -74.15 -3.82 -1.12
CA ALA A 51 -73.38 -3.16 -0.06
C ALA A 51 -73.18 -4.10 1.15
N ALA A 52 -72.23 -3.78 2.03
CA ALA A 52 -71.99 -4.52 3.25
C ALA A 52 -73.19 -4.41 4.23
N GLY A 53 -73.51 -5.50 4.90
CA GLY A 53 -74.64 -5.58 5.83
C GLY A 53 -75.32 -6.94 5.82
N GLN A 54 -76.41 -7.06 6.59
CA GLN A 54 -77.23 -8.27 6.64
C GLN A 54 -78.56 -8.04 5.94
N THR A 55 -78.95 -8.99 5.09
CA THR A 55 -80.29 -9.03 4.51
C THR A 55 -80.75 -10.47 4.38
N THR A 56 -82.06 -10.66 4.46
CA THR A 56 -82.72 -11.95 4.26
C THR A 56 -83.39 -11.95 2.90
N ILE A 57 -83.16 -13.01 2.15
CA ILE A 57 -83.89 -13.27 0.92
C ILE A 57 -85.13 -14.09 1.24
N VAL A 58 -86.30 -13.58 0.87
CA VAL A 58 -87.61 -14.19 1.11
C VAL A 58 -88.16 -14.71 -0.22
N ALA A 59 -88.52 -15.99 -0.24
CA ALA A 59 -89.30 -16.61 -1.30
C ALA A 59 -90.76 -16.73 -0.85
N THR A 60 -91.69 -16.33 -1.72
CA THR A 60 -93.13 -16.44 -1.47
C THR A 60 -93.79 -17.19 -2.61
N ALA A 61 -94.55 -18.25 -2.30
CA ALA A 61 -95.26 -19.07 -3.28
C ALA A 61 -96.70 -19.32 -2.80
N GLY A 62 -97.69 -19.04 -3.66
CA GLY A 62 -99.11 -19.28 -3.32
C GLY A 62 -99.61 -18.54 -2.06
N GLY A 63 -99.02 -17.39 -1.74
CA GLY A 63 -99.36 -16.61 -0.54
C GLY A 63 -98.63 -17.04 0.75
N VAL A 64 -97.80 -18.09 0.69
CA VAL A 64 -96.99 -18.55 1.82
C VAL A 64 -95.57 -18.02 1.66
N SER A 65 -95.11 -17.23 2.64
CA SER A 65 -93.73 -16.76 2.74
C SER A 65 -92.97 -17.57 3.78
N CYS A 66 -91.71 -17.89 3.52
CA CYS A 66 -90.82 -18.41 4.56
C CYS A 66 -90.54 -17.27 5.56
N ALA A 67 -91.29 -17.24 6.67
CA ALA A 67 -91.20 -16.20 7.70
C ALA A 67 -90.50 -16.66 8.99
N THR A 68 -90.13 -17.93 9.11
CA THR A 68 -89.39 -18.46 10.25
C THR A 68 -87.91 -18.62 9.90
N THR A 69 -87.06 -18.02 10.72
CA THR A 69 -85.60 -17.89 10.59
C THR A 69 -84.82 -19.21 10.41
N ASN A 70 -85.49 -20.35 10.49
CA ASN A 70 -84.83 -21.66 10.47
C ASN A 70 -84.84 -22.33 9.07
N THR A 71 -85.42 -21.67 8.05
CA THR A 71 -85.43 -22.20 6.66
C THR A 71 -85.02 -21.18 5.58
N CYS A 72 -84.98 -19.88 5.88
CA CYS A 72 -84.42 -18.89 4.97
C CYS A 72 -82.90 -18.81 5.12
N GLY A 73 -82.16 -18.94 4.02
CA GLY A 73 -80.72 -18.69 4.03
C GLY A 73 -80.43 -17.22 4.28
N THR A 74 -79.65 -16.92 5.33
CA THR A 74 -79.12 -15.58 5.58
C THR A 74 -77.90 -15.35 4.69
N LEU A 75 -77.91 -14.31 3.86
CA LEU A 75 -76.74 -13.91 3.08
C LEU A 75 -75.94 -12.89 3.90
N THR A 76 -74.75 -13.27 4.34
CA THR A 76 -73.80 -12.34 4.98
C THR A 76 -72.85 -11.82 3.90
N VAL A 77 -72.91 -10.51 3.64
CA VAL A 77 -71.93 -9.81 2.77
C VAL A 77 -70.90 -9.16 3.70
N THR A 78 -69.71 -9.76 3.80
CA THR A 78 -68.58 -9.23 4.58
C THR A 78 -67.75 -8.21 3.78
N GLU A 79 -67.04 -7.32 4.49
CA GLU A 79 -66.15 -6.30 3.90
C GLU A 79 -65.05 -6.90 3.01
N PRO A 80 -64.56 -6.15 2.00
CA PRO A 80 -63.47 -6.60 1.13
C PRO A 80 -62.19 -6.90 1.93
N GLY A 81 -61.42 -7.89 1.48
CA GLY A 81 -60.17 -8.29 2.11
C GLY A 81 -59.19 -7.12 2.31
N HIS A 82 -58.45 -7.17 3.41
CA HIS A 82 -57.53 -6.11 3.80
C HIS A 82 -56.08 -6.63 3.73
N LEU A 83 -55.22 -5.98 2.95
CA LEU A 83 -53.80 -6.25 2.97
C LEU A 83 -53.13 -5.31 4.00
N THR A 84 -52.43 -5.87 4.98
CA THR A 84 -51.66 -5.06 5.94
C THR A 84 -50.18 -5.29 5.68
N LEU A 85 -49.50 -4.28 5.13
CA LEU A 85 -48.05 -4.34 5.02
C LEU A 85 -47.42 -4.03 6.37
N THR A 86 -46.65 -4.97 6.90
CA THR A 86 -45.98 -4.82 8.20
C THR A 86 -44.48 -4.77 7.98
N LEU A 87 -43.81 -3.74 8.50
CA LEU A 87 -42.35 -3.75 8.54
C LEU A 87 -41.87 -4.81 9.51
N ALA A 88 -40.85 -5.56 9.11
CA ALA A 88 -40.10 -6.33 10.07
C ALA A 88 -39.43 -5.39 11.09
N THR A 89 -39.34 -5.84 12.34
CA THR A 89 -38.60 -5.14 13.39
C THR A 89 -37.15 -4.90 12.97
N GLY A 90 -36.70 -3.64 12.93
CA GLY A 90 -35.32 -3.25 12.61
C GLY A 90 -35.08 -2.58 11.25
N SER A 91 -36.11 -2.32 10.44
CA SER A 91 -35.99 -1.61 9.15
C SER A 91 -35.94 -0.07 9.27
N ALA A 92 -35.33 0.61 8.28
CA ALA A 92 -35.32 2.06 8.16
C ALA A 92 -36.75 2.65 8.03
N VAL A 93 -37.00 3.81 8.67
CA VAL A 93 -38.36 4.36 8.88
C VAL A 93 -38.76 5.28 7.72
N PHE A 94 -39.35 4.72 6.67
CA PHE A 94 -39.98 5.51 5.61
C PHE A 94 -41.49 5.63 5.85
N ALA A 95 -42.08 6.75 5.44
CA ALA A 95 -43.52 6.97 5.57
C ALA A 95 -44.35 6.00 4.72
N SER A 96 -43.83 5.57 3.57
CA SER A 96 -44.50 4.65 2.65
C SER A 96 -43.53 3.94 1.72
N VAL A 97 -43.98 2.83 1.12
CA VAL A 97 -43.29 2.09 0.05
C VAL A 97 -44.11 2.17 -1.22
N ALA A 98 -43.45 2.38 -2.36
CA ALA A 98 -44.10 2.32 -3.66
C ALA A 98 -44.37 0.86 -4.05
N VAL A 99 -45.64 0.55 -4.34
CA VAL A 99 -46.11 -0.79 -4.67
C VAL A 99 -46.80 -0.77 -6.02
N GLU A 100 -46.52 -1.80 -6.83
CA GLU A 100 -47.23 -2.11 -8.06
C GLU A 100 -47.88 -3.50 -7.94
N ILE A 101 -49.12 -3.61 -8.40
CA ILE A 101 -49.80 -4.89 -8.58
C ILE A 101 -49.51 -5.35 -10.00
N ILE A 102 -48.91 -6.53 -10.14
CA ILE A 102 -48.54 -7.11 -11.43
C ILE A 102 -49.23 -8.46 -11.62
N ASP A 103 -49.58 -8.75 -12.88
CA ASP A 103 -50.16 -10.03 -13.26
C ASP A 103 -49.08 -11.12 -13.13
N PRO A 104 -49.29 -12.16 -12.31
CA PRO A 104 -48.27 -13.18 -12.06
C PRO A 104 -47.93 -14.04 -13.29
N SER A 105 -48.82 -14.10 -14.29
CA SER A 105 -48.64 -14.88 -15.51
C SER A 105 -47.96 -14.10 -16.63
N THR A 106 -48.27 -12.81 -16.78
CA THR A 106 -47.75 -11.96 -17.87
C THR A 106 -46.64 -11.01 -17.42
N GLY A 107 -46.51 -10.75 -16.11
CA GLY A 107 -45.57 -9.77 -15.54
C GLY A 107 -45.96 -8.31 -15.79
N ALA A 108 -47.11 -8.05 -16.43
CA ALA A 108 -47.58 -6.71 -16.74
C ALA A 108 -48.06 -5.99 -15.47
N VAL A 109 -47.84 -4.67 -15.39
CA VAL A 109 -48.38 -3.84 -14.32
C VAL A 109 -49.88 -3.65 -14.53
N VAL A 110 -50.66 -4.13 -13.57
CA VAL A 110 -52.14 -4.07 -13.57
C VAL A 110 -52.62 -2.79 -12.86
N LYS A 111 -51.93 -2.36 -11.79
CA LYS A 111 -52.28 -1.16 -11.01
C LYS A 111 -51.06 -0.60 -10.27
N GLY A 112 -50.95 0.72 -10.21
CA GLY A 112 -49.87 1.45 -9.53
C GLY A 112 -48.89 2.14 -10.50
N PRO A 113 -47.79 2.71 -9.99
CA PRO A 113 -47.35 2.67 -8.59
C PRO A 113 -48.24 3.50 -7.66
N PHE A 114 -48.43 3.05 -6.43
CA PHE A 114 -49.05 3.82 -5.35
C PHE A 114 -48.26 3.65 -4.06
N ASN A 115 -48.34 4.66 -3.18
CA ASN A 115 -47.62 4.67 -1.91
C ASN A 115 -48.46 3.99 -0.83
N VAL A 116 -47.96 2.88 -0.29
CA VAL A 116 -48.59 2.20 0.84
C VAL A 116 -47.91 2.67 2.13
N PRO A 117 -48.64 3.32 3.06
CA PRO A 117 -48.06 3.72 4.33
C PRO A 117 -47.66 2.49 5.16
N ILE A 118 -46.51 2.59 5.79
CA ILE A 118 -46.01 1.53 6.66
C ILE A 118 -46.89 1.36 7.90
N GLY A 119 -47.24 0.12 8.25
CA GLY A 119 -47.99 -0.21 9.47
C GLY A 119 -49.48 0.17 9.41
N GLN A 120 -49.95 0.61 8.24
CA GLN A 120 -51.36 0.88 7.99
C GLN A 120 -51.95 -0.23 7.11
N THR A 121 -53.23 -0.51 7.35
CA THR A 121 -54.01 -1.44 6.54
C THR A 121 -54.42 -0.77 5.24
N GLN A 122 -54.11 -1.39 4.10
CA GLN A 122 -54.55 -0.93 2.79
C GLN A 122 -55.56 -1.94 2.22
N SER A 123 -56.78 -1.47 1.94
CA SER A 123 -57.73 -2.30 1.20
C SER A 123 -57.28 -2.41 -0.26
N ILE A 124 -57.26 -3.64 -0.79
CA ILE A 124 -57.00 -3.93 -2.20
C ILE A 124 -58.23 -4.67 -2.72
N ASP A 125 -58.94 -4.03 -3.64
CA ASP A 125 -60.09 -4.64 -4.31
C ASP A 125 -59.58 -5.70 -5.30
N ASN A 126 -59.55 -6.98 -4.92
CA ASN A 126 -59.52 -8.06 -5.91
C ASN A 126 -59.86 -9.45 -5.34
N GLU A 127 -60.67 -10.23 -6.06
CA GLU A 127 -61.04 -11.61 -5.71
C GLU A 127 -60.16 -12.67 -6.43
N THR A 128 -58.93 -12.32 -6.85
CA THR A 128 -58.01 -13.22 -7.59
C THR A 128 -56.55 -13.06 -7.14
N ALA A 129 -55.71 -14.06 -7.45
CA ALA A 129 -54.27 -14.06 -7.16
C ALA A 129 -53.52 -12.95 -7.92
N PHE A 130 -52.55 -12.29 -7.27
CA PHE A 130 -51.72 -11.25 -7.85
C PHE A 130 -50.30 -11.24 -7.28
N ARG A 131 -49.36 -10.63 -8.02
CA ARG A 131 -47.99 -10.39 -7.54
C ARG A 131 -47.84 -8.94 -7.13
N LEU A 132 -47.20 -8.69 -6.00
CA LEU A 132 -46.77 -7.36 -5.58
C LEU A 132 -45.31 -7.16 -5.95
N ARG A 133 -44.99 -6.01 -6.54
CA ARG A 133 -43.62 -5.54 -6.73
C ARG A 133 -43.39 -4.30 -5.87
N PHE A 134 -42.31 -4.33 -5.11
CA PHE A 134 -41.92 -3.26 -4.19
C PHE A 134 -40.75 -2.48 -4.77
N THR A 135 -40.85 -1.17 -4.74
CA THR A 135 -39.74 -0.27 -5.10
C THR A 135 -39.22 0.39 -3.83
N ALA A 136 -37.94 0.16 -3.54
CA ALA A 136 -37.27 0.80 -2.41
C ALA A 136 -37.14 2.32 -2.62
N PRO A 137 -37.22 3.12 -1.56
CA PRO A 137 -36.82 4.52 -1.61
C PRO A 137 -35.36 4.69 -2.09
N ALA A 138 -35.04 5.85 -2.67
CA ALA A 138 -33.68 6.15 -3.12
C ALA A 138 -32.66 5.99 -1.99
N GLY A 139 -31.54 5.33 -2.28
CA GLY A 139 -30.49 5.03 -1.29
C GLY A 139 -30.74 3.75 -0.47
N TYR A 140 -31.75 2.94 -0.81
CA TYR A 140 -32.06 1.69 -0.12
C TYR A 140 -32.36 0.55 -1.10
N THR A 141 -32.18 -0.68 -0.64
CA THR A 141 -32.71 -1.89 -1.25
C THR A 141 -33.89 -2.42 -0.43
N VAL A 142 -34.78 -3.17 -1.06
CA VAL A 142 -35.92 -3.83 -0.41
C VAL A 142 -35.87 -5.33 -0.68
N SER A 143 -36.13 -6.14 0.35
CA SER A 143 -36.25 -7.59 0.22
C SER A 143 -37.49 -8.10 0.96
N PRO A 144 -38.31 -8.97 0.33
CA PRO A 144 -38.25 -9.36 -1.08
C PRO A 144 -38.68 -8.20 -2.01
N VAL A 145 -38.13 -8.17 -3.24
CA VAL A 145 -38.51 -7.19 -4.28
C VAL A 145 -39.89 -7.51 -4.86
N THR A 146 -40.28 -8.77 -4.89
CA THR A 146 -41.60 -9.23 -5.34
C THR A 146 -42.16 -10.32 -4.45
N VAL A 147 -43.48 -10.34 -4.25
CA VAL A 147 -44.19 -11.39 -3.50
C VAL A 147 -45.44 -11.80 -4.27
N ASP A 148 -45.59 -13.10 -4.52
CA ASP A 148 -46.81 -13.68 -5.07
C ASP A 148 -47.81 -13.96 -3.94
N LEU A 149 -49.02 -13.43 -4.06
CA LEU A 149 -50.09 -13.58 -3.08
C LEU A 149 -51.37 -14.11 -3.74
N THR A 150 -51.98 -15.09 -3.09
CA THR A 150 -53.38 -15.47 -3.37
C THR A 150 -54.19 -15.04 -2.18
N VAL A 151 -55.09 -14.07 -2.37
CA VAL A 151 -55.95 -13.50 -1.31
C VAL A 151 -57.41 -13.66 -1.69
N HIS A 152 -58.21 -14.02 -0.69
CA HIS A 152 -59.66 -14.14 -0.74
C HIS A 152 -60.31 -13.03 0.10
N SER A 153 -61.60 -12.81 -0.09
CA SER A 153 -62.36 -11.84 0.70
C SER A 153 -62.28 -12.18 2.19
N GLY A 154 -61.85 -11.22 3.01
CA GLY A 154 -61.67 -11.38 4.46
C GLY A 154 -60.29 -11.86 4.92
N ASP A 155 -59.36 -12.12 3.99
CA ASP A 155 -57.98 -12.47 4.35
C ASP A 155 -57.24 -11.25 4.94
N ASN A 156 -56.47 -11.50 5.99
CA ASN A 156 -55.49 -10.56 6.55
C ASN A 156 -54.09 -11.08 6.25
N VAL A 157 -53.43 -10.53 5.23
CA VAL A 157 -52.08 -10.93 4.83
C VAL A 157 -51.06 -9.92 5.31
N SER A 158 -49.98 -10.40 5.91
CA SER A 158 -48.84 -9.59 6.34
C SER A 158 -47.58 -9.98 5.58
N VAL A 159 -46.95 -9.00 4.93
CA VAL A 159 -45.71 -9.17 4.17
C VAL A 159 -44.58 -8.47 4.93
N PRO A 160 -43.63 -9.18 5.53
CA PRO A 160 -42.45 -8.56 6.15
C PRO A 160 -41.53 -8.01 5.06
N LEU A 161 -41.25 -6.71 5.12
CA LEU A 161 -40.27 -6.05 4.26
C LEU A 161 -39.00 -5.74 5.05
N PHE A 162 -37.85 -5.98 4.43
CA PHE A 162 -36.53 -5.64 4.93
C PHE A 162 -35.90 -4.57 4.05
N PHE A 163 -35.45 -3.47 4.65
CA PHE A 163 -34.74 -2.40 3.96
C PHE A 163 -33.28 -2.34 4.40
N ALA A 164 -32.37 -2.29 3.44
CA ALA A 164 -30.94 -2.07 3.71
C ALA A 164 -30.47 -0.81 2.98
N MET A 165 -29.68 0.03 3.67
CA MET A 165 -29.08 1.22 3.07
C MET A 165 -28.09 0.80 1.98
N ILE A 166 -28.11 1.51 0.85
CA ILE A 166 -27.08 1.42 -0.19
C ILE A 166 -25.95 2.34 0.26
N ASP A 167 -24.80 1.75 0.51
CA ASP A 167 -23.59 2.51 0.73
C ASP A 167 -22.98 2.94 -0.62
N THR A 168 -22.69 4.23 -0.73
CA THR A 168 -22.07 4.86 -1.90
C THR A 168 -20.86 5.70 -1.52
N THR A 169 -20.50 5.71 -0.24
CA THR A 169 -19.40 6.53 0.29
C THR A 169 -18.15 5.68 0.37
N PRO A 170 -17.08 6.02 -0.36
CA PRO A 170 -15.81 5.32 -0.22
C PRO A 170 -15.24 5.41 1.20
N PRO A 171 -14.49 4.38 1.64
CA PRO A 171 -13.80 4.43 2.92
C PRO A 171 -12.74 5.54 2.93
N ALA A 172 -12.63 6.27 4.03
CA ALA A 172 -11.56 7.25 4.24
C ALA A 172 -10.28 6.54 4.71
N ILE A 173 -9.15 6.79 4.06
CA ILE A 173 -7.86 6.22 4.45
C ILE A 173 -7.06 7.26 5.25
N ASP A 174 -6.58 6.88 6.43
CA ASP A 174 -5.79 7.75 7.29
C ASP A 174 -4.53 8.25 6.58
N ALA A 175 -4.19 9.52 6.83
CA ALA A 175 -2.98 10.11 6.29
C ALA A 175 -1.73 9.47 6.91
N ILE A 176 -0.77 9.08 6.06
CA ILE A 176 0.55 8.61 6.49
C ILE A 176 1.57 9.72 6.22
N ALA A 177 2.44 9.96 7.20
CA ALA A 177 3.60 10.82 6.99
C ALA A 177 4.56 10.22 5.95
N ASN A 178 5.26 11.08 5.22
CA ASN A 178 6.33 10.61 4.34
C ASN A 178 7.42 9.91 5.15
N VAL A 179 8.03 8.88 4.56
CA VAL A 179 9.09 8.09 5.17
C VAL A 179 10.42 8.46 4.52
N THR A 180 11.44 8.74 5.33
CA THR A 180 12.80 8.97 4.85
C THR A 180 13.70 7.79 5.20
N ALA A 181 14.59 7.40 4.31
CA ALA A 181 15.56 6.35 4.56
C ALA A 181 16.91 6.66 3.90
N GLU A 182 17.99 6.16 4.50
CA GLU A 182 19.31 6.17 3.90
C GLU A 182 19.48 4.97 2.95
N ALA A 183 20.05 5.22 1.79
CA ALA A 183 20.41 4.18 0.84
C ALA A 183 21.43 3.21 1.47
N THR A 184 21.18 1.91 1.32
CA THR A 184 22.07 0.84 1.81
C THR A 184 22.81 0.14 0.68
N GLY A 185 22.65 0.62 -0.55
CA GLY A 185 23.36 0.18 -1.73
C GLY A 185 22.91 0.93 -2.99
N ALA A 186 23.49 0.58 -4.13
CA ALA A 186 23.18 1.21 -5.42
C ALA A 186 21.69 1.13 -5.83
N ASN A 187 20.96 0.13 -5.32
CA ASN A 187 19.52 -0.03 -5.57
C ASN A 187 18.63 0.79 -4.62
N GLY A 188 19.23 1.54 -3.68
CA GLY A 188 18.54 2.32 -2.66
C GLY A 188 18.38 1.59 -1.33
N ALA A 189 17.18 1.64 -0.74
CA ALA A 189 16.93 1.16 0.62
C ALA A 189 15.68 0.27 0.68
N VAL A 190 15.71 -0.75 1.54
CA VAL A 190 14.51 -1.48 1.93
C VAL A 190 13.77 -0.65 2.99
N VAL A 191 12.53 -0.26 2.70
CA VAL A 191 11.75 0.63 3.57
C VAL A 191 10.47 -0.07 4.04
N SER A 192 10.29 -0.13 5.36
CA SER A 192 9.09 -0.63 6.01
C SER A 192 8.26 0.52 6.57
N TYR A 193 6.95 0.44 6.35
CA TYR A 193 5.95 1.35 6.90
C TYR A 193 4.71 0.56 7.34
N THR A 194 3.92 1.15 8.23
CA THR A 194 2.65 0.57 8.69
C THR A 194 1.55 0.88 7.69
N SER A 195 0.74 -0.12 7.32
CA SER A 195 -0.43 0.13 6.46
C SER A 195 -1.40 1.09 7.15
N PRO A 196 -2.00 2.06 6.45
CA PRO A 196 -2.93 2.99 7.07
C PRO A 196 -4.20 2.27 7.50
N ALA A 197 -4.87 2.76 8.54
CA ALA A 197 -6.24 2.36 8.79
C ALA A 197 -7.16 3.01 7.75
N SER A 198 -8.29 2.37 7.49
CA SER A 198 -9.39 2.96 6.74
C SER A 198 -10.67 2.88 7.54
N HIS A 199 -11.52 3.88 7.38
CA HIS A 199 -12.73 4.05 8.16
C HIS A 199 -13.93 4.21 7.23
N ASP A 200 -14.98 3.42 7.44
CA ASP A 200 -16.28 3.60 6.78
C ASP A 200 -17.44 3.46 7.77
N ALA A 201 -18.46 4.30 7.61
CA ALA A 201 -19.55 4.42 8.57
C ALA A 201 -20.76 3.52 8.26
N VAL A 202 -20.87 2.93 7.07
CA VAL A 202 -22.10 2.30 6.58
C VAL A 202 -21.90 0.81 6.31
N SER A 203 -20.92 0.43 5.48
CA SER A 203 -20.63 -0.96 5.14
C SER A 203 -19.40 -1.53 5.85
N GLY A 204 -18.73 -0.69 6.65
CA GLY A 204 -17.64 -1.06 7.54
C GLY A 204 -16.27 -0.89 6.90
N ASP A 205 -15.26 -0.79 7.77
CA ASP A 205 -13.89 -0.49 7.38
C ASP A 205 -13.34 -1.45 6.31
N GLY A 206 -12.67 -0.88 5.32
CA GLY A 206 -11.86 -1.64 4.36
C GLY A 206 -10.51 -2.08 4.94
N ILE A 207 -9.73 -2.81 4.13
CA ILE A 207 -8.30 -3.04 4.38
C ILE A 207 -7.51 -2.21 3.37
N ALA A 208 -6.73 -1.24 3.87
CA ALA A 208 -5.86 -0.47 3.00
C ALA A 208 -4.67 -1.32 2.50
N THR A 209 -4.50 -1.36 1.19
CA THR A 209 -3.37 -1.97 0.49
C THR A 209 -2.58 -0.90 -0.22
N CYS A 210 -1.25 -0.93 -0.10
CA CYS A 210 -0.36 0.09 -0.64
C CYS A 210 0.69 -0.50 -1.59
N ALA A 211 1.02 0.23 -2.66
CA ALA A 211 2.04 -0.13 -3.64
C ALA A 211 3.00 1.05 -3.92
N PRO A 212 4.33 0.83 -3.94
CA PRO A 212 5.04 -0.42 -3.63
C PRO A 212 4.81 -0.86 -2.18
N ALA A 213 4.81 -2.18 -1.91
CA ALA A 213 4.46 -2.72 -0.60
C ALA A 213 5.51 -2.41 0.50
N SER A 214 5.09 -2.40 1.76
CA SER A 214 6.00 -2.29 2.91
C SER A 214 7.07 -3.38 2.89
N GLY A 215 8.32 -3.00 3.10
CA GLY A 215 9.48 -3.89 2.97
C GLY A 215 10.00 -4.05 1.54
N SER A 216 9.49 -3.29 0.56
CA SER A 216 10.07 -3.22 -0.78
C SER A 216 11.37 -2.42 -0.78
N THR A 217 12.19 -2.63 -1.82
CA THR A 217 13.33 -1.77 -2.12
C THR A 217 12.87 -0.55 -2.90
N PHE A 218 13.20 0.64 -2.38
CA PHE A 218 12.96 1.94 -3.01
C PHE A 218 14.28 2.51 -3.52
N SER A 219 14.31 2.96 -4.77
CA SER A 219 15.49 3.61 -5.37
C SER A 219 15.74 4.98 -4.75
N LEU A 220 16.95 5.52 -4.94
CA LEU A 220 17.29 6.90 -4.57
C LEU A 220 16.26 7.92 -5.12
N GLY A 221 15.96 8.93 -4.31
CA GLY A 221 14.98 9.96 -4.61
C GLY A 221 13.61 9.68 -3.99
N THR A 222 12.59 10.30 -4.56
CA THR A 222 11.22 10.26 -4.03
C THR A 222 10.37 9.28 -4.83
N THR A 223 9.81 8.27 -4.15
CA THR A 223 8.87 7.31 -4.72
C THR A 223 7.49 7.49 -4.07
N PRO A 224 6.42 7.75 -4.85
CA PRO A 224 5.07 7.77 -4.31
C PRO A 224 4.59 6.35 -4.00
N VAL A 225 3.99 6.18 -2.83
CA VAL A 225 3.27 4.97 -2.43
C VAL A 225 1.78 5.28 -2.50
N ALA A 226 1.07 4.59 -3.40
CA ALA A 226 -0.37 4.73 -3.56
C ALA A 226 -1.09 3.66 -2.73
N CYS A 227 -2.09 4.06 -1.96
CA CYS A 227 -2.91 3.18 -1.13
C CYS A 227 -4.37 3.22 -1.59
N SER A 228 -5.03 2.07 -1.52
CA SER A 228 -6.46 1.93 -1.77
C SER A 228 -7.11 0.98 -0.77
N ALA A 229 -8.37 1.23 -0.44
CA ALA A 229 -9.19 0.37 0.40
C ALA A 229 -10.57 0.21 -0.24
N VAL A 230 -11.14 -0.98 -0.12
CA VAL A 230 -12.50 -1.30 -0.61
C VAL A 230 -13.37 -1.64 0.60
N ASP A 231 -14.51 -0.99 0.71
CA ASP A 231 -15.50 -1.26 1.77
C ASP A 231 -16.38 -2.48 1.47
N GLY A 232 -17.33 -2.79 2.36
CA GLY A 232 -18.26 -3.91 2.20
C GLY A 232 -19.24 -3.77 1.04
N ALA A 233 -19.45 -2.56 0.54
CA ALA A 233 -20.34 -2.25 -0.58
C ALA A 233 -19.61 -2.15 -1.94
N GLY A 234 -18.27 -2.19 -1.93
CA GLY A 234 -17.44 -2.14 -3.13
C GLY A 234 -17.00 -0.74 -3.54
N ASN A 235 -17.19 0.29 -2.70
CA ASN A 235 -16.66 1.63 -2.97
C ASN A 235 -15.16 1.67 -2.67
N ILE A 236 -14.40 2.48 -3.42
CA ILE A 236 -12.93 2.49 -3.37
C ILE A 236 -12.40 3.84 -2.88
N GLY A 237 -11.73 3.83 -1.74
CA GLY A 237 -10.99 4.97 -1.20
C GLY A 237 -9.54 4.99 -1.67
N HIS A 238 -8.94 6.18 -1.79
CA HIS A 238 -7.55 6.36 -2.21
C HIS A 238 -6.79 7.32 -1.29
N SER A 239 -5.51 7.06 -1.09
CA SER A 239 -4.56 7.95 -0.41
C SER A 239 -3.15 7.71 -0.94
N SER A 240 -2.20 8.60 -0.63
CA SER A 240 -0.80 8.43 -1.00
C SER A 240 0.13 9.15 -0.04
N PHE A 241 1.33 8.60 0.12
CA PHE A 241 2.45 9.26 0.80
C PHE A 241 3.73 9.01 0.01
N ALA A 242 4.83 9.67 0.38
CA ALA A 242 6.11 9.50 -0.29
C ALA A 242 7.11 8.73 0.58
N VAL A 243 7.90 7.88 -0.07
CA VAL A 243 9.15 7.32 0.48
C VAL A 243 10.30 8.07 -0.20
N ILE A 244 11.20 8.63 0.61
CA ILE A 244 12.32 9.45 0.14
C ILE A 244 13.62 8.77 0.58
N VAL A 245 14.39 8.29 -0.39
CA VAL A 245 15.68 7.66 -0.16
C VAL A 245 16.78 8.63 -0.52
N HIS A 246 17.63 8.96 0.46
CA HIS A 246 18.80 9.81 0.27
C HIS A 246 20.08 9.00 0.43
N ASP A 247 21.17 9.52 -0.13
CA ASP A 247 22.51 9.05 0.16
C ASP A 247 23.26 10.17 0.86
N THR A 248 23.47 10.01 2.16
CA THR A 248 24.26 10.94 2.99
C THR A 248 25.56 10.32 3.48
N THR A 249 25.92 9.12 3.00
CA THR A 249 27.08 8.38 3.48
C THR A 249 28.31 8.72 2.64
N PRO A 250 29.38 9.29 3.23
CA PRO A 250 30.60 9.56 2.49
C PRO A 250 31.35 8.28 2.06
N PRO A 251 32.14 8.34 0.98
CA PRO A 251 32.95 7.20 0.53
C PRO A 251 33.99 6.79 1.58
N ALA A 252 34.24 5.49 1.71
CA ALA A 252 35.31 4.96 2.54
C ALA A 252 36.69 5.19 1.89
N LEU A 253 37.45 6.15 2.41
CA LEU A 253 38.77 6.53 1.89
C LEU A 253 39.89 5.67 2.51
N THR A 254 40.71 5.05 1.66
CA THR A 254 41.92 4.30 2.05
C THR A 254 43.16 4.99 1.50
N LEU A 255 44.06 5.38 2.40
CA LEU A 255 45.32 6.05 2.13
C LEU A 255 46.48 5.20 2.68
N PRO A 256 47.72 5.39 2.19
CA PRO A 256 48.88 4.72 2.75
C PRO A 256 49.18 5.28 4.15
N GLY A 257 50.00 4.56 4.91
CA GLY A 257 50.66 5.14 6.08
C GLY A 257 51.68 6.21 5.68
N ASN A 258 52.24 6.88 6.68
CA ASN A 258 53.34 7.82 6.46
C ASN A 258 54.52 7.13 5.77
N MET A 259 55.15 7.85 4.84
CA MET A 259 56.23 7.33 4.01
C MET A 259 57.54 8.06 4.32
N THR A 260 58.64 7.32 4.25
CA THR A 260 59.99 7.85 4.32
C THR A 260 60.74 7.39 3.09
N VAL A 261 61.32 8.34 2.35
CA VAL A 261 62.07 8.07 1.11
C VAL A 261 63.37 8.85 1.09
N ASP A 262 64.38 8.35 0.42
CA ASP A 262 65.62 9.09 0.21
C ASP A 262 65.46 10.07 -0.95
N ALA A 263 65.92 11.31 -0.76
CA ALA A 263 66.13 12.23 -1.89
C ALA A 263 67.00 11.56 -2.96
N THR A 264 66.75 11.88 -4.22
CA THR A 264 67.57 11.43 -5.37
C THR A 264 68.23 12.60 -6.11
N SER A 265 67.88 13.82 -5.74
CA SER A 265 68.38 15.07 -6.32
C SER A 265 68.29 16.21 -5.28
N PRO A 266 68.86 17.39 -5.56
CA PRO A 266 68.67 18.56 -4.69
C PRO A 266 67.21 19.01 -4.60
N SER A 267 66.38 18.66 -5.60
CA SER A 267 64.94 18.93 -5.59
C SER A 267 64.12 17.93 -4.75
N GLY A 268 64.76 16.89 -4.22
CA GLY A 268 64.13 15.83 -3.44
C GLY A 268 63.93 14.54 -4.23
N ALA A 269 62.76 13.90 -4.09
CA ALA A 269 62.47 12.58 -4.67
C ALA A 269 61.07 12.52 -5.29
N VAL A 270 60.95 11.77 -6.39
CA VAL A 270 59.65 11.39 -6.96
C VAL A 270 59.03 10.29 -6.10
N VAL A 271 57.81 10.49 -5.62
CA VAL A 271 57.13 9.54 -4.72
C VAL A 271 55.84 9.05 -5.35
N ASN A 272 55.69 7.73 -5.44
CA ASN A 272 54.47 7.07 -5.87
C ASN A 272 53.76 6.45 -4.67
N TYR A 273 52.44 6.55 -4.63
CA TYR A 273 51.62 6.00 -3.56
C TYR A 273 50.25 5.54 -4.08
N SER A 274 49.69 4.51 -3.44
CA SER A 274 48.36 3.98 -3.76
C SER A 274 47.28 4.72 -2.96
N LYS A 275 46.09 4.84 -3.54
CA LYS A 275 44.92 5.46 -2.92
C LYS A 275 43.66 4.84 -3.51
N SER A 276 42.65 4.64 -2.70
CA SER A 276 41.35 4.16 -3.16
C SER A 276 40.23 4.73 -2.30
N ALA A 277 39.05 4.89 -2.89
CA ALA A 277 37.83 5.13 -2.15
C ALA A 277 36.70 4.30 -2.74
N THR A 278 35.81 3.81 -1.89
CA THR A 278 34.62 3.06 -2.30
C THR A 278 33.44 3.53 -1.46
N ASP A 279 32.32 3.79 -2.12
CA ASP A 279 31.05 4.09 -1.49
C ASP A 279 30.06 2.93 -1.68
N ILE A 280 29.11 2.78 -0.77
CA ILE A 280 28.13 1.68 -0.79
C ILE A 280 27.07 1.87 -1.89
N VAL A 281 26.76 3.12 -2.25
CA VAL A 281 25.76 3.50 -3.26
C VAL A 281 26.42 3.73 -4.61
N SER A 282 27.49 4.55 -4.63
CA SER A 282 28.19 4.98 -5.85
C SER A 282 29.28 4.00 -6.31
N GLY A 283 29.72 3.07 -5.47
CA GLY A 283 30.79 2.13 -5.78
C GLY A 283 32.19 2.79 -5.77
N PRO A 284 33.13 2.37 -6.63
CA PRO A 284 34.47 2.95 -6.68
C PRO A 284 34.47 4.46 -6.98
N THR A 285 35.14 5.24 -6.13
CA THR A 285 35.15 6.70 -6.18
C THR A 285 36.56 7.23 -6.47
N ALA A 286 36.66 8.25 -7.31
CA ALA A 286 37.93 8.90 -7.64
C ALA A 286 38.50 9.66 -6.43
N VAL A 287 39.82 9.53 -6.21
CA VAL A 287 40.52 10.21 -5.11
C VAL A 287 41.48 11.26 -5.67
N ALA A 288 41.23 12.53 -5.35
CA ALA A 288 42.15 13.62 -5.62
C ALA A 288 43.12 13.79 -4.44
N CYS A 289 44.42 13.96 -4.70
CA CYS A 289 45.40 14.22 -3.65
C CYS A 289 46.38 15.29 -4.09
N VAL A 290 46.82 16.12 -3.15
CA VAL A 290 47.82 17.17 -3.37
C VAL A 290 48.89 17.08 -2.28
N PRO A 291 50.19 16.94 -2.63
CA PRO A 291 50.72 16.70 -3.99
C PRO A 291 50.32 15.34 -4.58
N ALA A 292 50.15 15.23 -5.90
CA ALA A 292 49.71 14.00 -6.57
C ALA A 292 50.78 12.89 -6.56
N SER A 293 50.37 11.62 -6.65
CA SER A 293 51.31 10.49 -6.81
C SER A 293 52.14 10.66 -8.07
N GLY A 294 53.44 10.41 -7.97
CA GLY A 294 54.42 10.64 -9.03
C GLY A 294 54.97 12.06 -9.06
N SER A 295 54.56 12.95 -8.15
CA SER A 295 55.17 14.28 -8.00
C SER A 295 56.55 14.20 -7.35
N THR A 296 57.38 15.21 -7.61
CA THR A 296 58.61 15.43 -6.84
C THR A 296 58.27 16.10 -5.51
N PHE A 297 58.64 15.45 -4.42
CA PHE A 297 58.52 15.97 -3.07
C PHE A 297 59.86 16.60 -2.64
N PRO A 298 59.85 17.82 -2.08
CA PRO A 298 61.06 18.46 -1.59
C PRO A 298 61.64 17.73 -0.38
N ILE A 299 62.95 17.90 -0.14
CA ILE A 299 63.62 17.42 1.06
C ILE A 299 62.90 17.96 2.32
N GLY A 300 62.67 17.09 3.29
CA GLY A 300 61.89 17.38 4.49
C GLY A 300 60.52 16.73 4.48
N THR A 301 59.63 17.18 5.37
CA THR A 301 58.28 16.63 5.50
C THR A 301 57.29 17.40 4.64
N SER A 302 56.54 16.67 3.81
CA SER A 302 55.39 17.18 3.07
C SER A 302 54.12 16.47 3.51
N THR A 303 53.03 17.21 3.68
CA THR A 303 51.70 16.64 3.93
C THR A 303 50.97 16.45 2.60
N VAL A 304 50.48 15.23 2.36
CA VAL A 304 49.60 14.92 1.25
C VAL A 304 48.17 14.96 1.77
N ASN A 305 47.34 15.85 1.24
CA ASN A 305 45.91 15.93 1.56
C ASN A 305 45.12 15.30 0.42
N CYS A 306 44.17 14.42 0.76
CA CYS A 306 43.35 13.68 -0.18
C CYS A 306 41.86 13.91 0.08
N THR A 307 41.07 13.87 -0.99
CA THR A 307 39.61 14.01 -0.97
C THR A 307 38.98 13.07 -1.97
N ALA A 308 37.88 12.44 -1.57
CA ALA A 308 37.00 11.65 -2.43
C ALA A 308 35.56 12.18 -2.28
N THR A 309 34.84 12.26 -3.39
CA THR A 309 33.45 12.75 -3.46
C THR A 309 32.63 11.75 -4.27
N ASP A 310 31.55 11.24 -3.69
CA ASP A 310 30.66 10.28 -4.35
C ASP A 310 29.62 10.95 -5.28
N GLY A 311 28.71 10.15 -5.84
CA GLY A 311 27.66 10.64 -6.75
C GLY A 311 26.58 11.48 -6.07
N ALA A 312 26.43 11.40 -4.75
CA ALA A 312 25.51 12.21 -3.95
C ALA A 312 26.16 13.47 -3.37
N ALA A 313 27.41 13.72 -3.74
CA ALA A 313 28.24 14.83 -3.28
C ALA A 313 28.66 14.76 -1.80
N ASN A 314 28.60 13.59 -1.16
CA ASN A 314 29.21 13.41 0.16
C ASN A 314 30.72 13.29 0.01
N THR A 315 31.46 13.86 0.96
CA THR A 315 32.92 13.99 0.85
C THR A 315 33.65 13.33 2.01
N ALA A 316 34.70 12.55 1.71
CA ALA A 316 35.66 12.06 2.68
C ALA A 316 37.03 12.69 2.44
N THR A 317 37.70 13.10 3.52
CA THR A 317 39.06 13.68 3.48
C THR A 317 40.01 12.92 4.38
N GLY A 318 41.29 12.94 4.03
CA GLY A 318 42.34 12.30 4.82
C GLY A 318 43.71 12.80 4.41
N SER A 319 44.73 12.52 5.22
CA SER A 319 46.09 12.97 4.94
C SER A 319 47.13 11.98 5.45
N PHE A 320 48.30 11.99 4.82
CA PHE A 320 49.49 11.29 5.30
C PHE A 320 50.74 12.15 5.05
N GLN A 321 51.84 11.81 5.74
CA GLN A 321 53.10 12.53 5.61
C GLN A 321 54.09 11.77 4.72
N VAL A 322 54.87 12.52 3.96
CA VAL A 322 56.02 12.05 3.19
C VAL A 322 57.26 12.76 3.72
N LEU A 323 58.18 12.01 4.33
CA LEU A 323 59.49 12.50 4.74
C LEU A 323 60.53 12.14 3.68
N VAL A 324 61.07 13.15 3.00
CA VAL A 324 62.18 12.99 2.06
C VAL A 324 63.49 13.26 2.80
N GLN A 325 64.31 12.23 2.97
CA GLN A 325 65.57 12.27 3.70
C GLN A 325 66.65 13.03 2.92
N ALA A 326 67.21 14.06 3.57
CA ALA A 326 68.35 14.82 3.08
C ALA A 326 69.64 13.96 3.03
N ALA A 327 70.65 14.48 2.33
CA ALA A 327 71.97 13.84 2.22
C ALA A 327 72.58 13.47 3.59
N ALA A 328 72.41 14.29 4.63
CA ALA A 328 72.95 14.01 5.96
C ALA A 328 72.37 12.73 6.58
N ALA A 329 71.05 12.52 6.46
CA ALA A 329 70.41 11.31 6.94
C ALA A 329 70.85 10.07 6.14
N GLN A 330 71.02 10.22 4.82
CA GLN A 330 71.53 9.15 3.97
C GLN A 330 72.98 8.77 4.32
N VAL A 331 73.84 9.75 4.66
CA VAL A 331 75.21 9.48 5.15
C VAL A 331 75.17 8.76 6.50
N ALA A 332 74.28 9.15 7.42
CA ALA A 332 74.11 8.45 8.69
C ALA A 332 73.73 6.97 8.49
N ASN A 333 72.83 6.67 7.54
CA ASN A 333 72.49 5.29 7.18
C ASN A 333 73.67 4.54 6.55
N LEU A 334 74.48 5.24 5.73
CA LEU A 334 75.69 4.69 5.13
C LEU A 334 76.77 4.33 6.16
N ILE A 335 76.92 5.15 7.22
CA ILE A 335 77.80 4.84 8.36
C ILE A 335 77.39 3.52 9.01
N VAL A 336 76.10 3.36 9.33
CA VAL A 336 75.57 2.12 9.92
C VAL A 336 75.80 0.93 8.98
N THR A 337 75.60 1.13 7.67
CA THR A 337 75.86 0.08 6.66
C THR A 337 77.32 -0.37 6.68
N ALA A 338 78.27 0.57 6.69
CA ALA A 338 79.69 0.26 6.74
C ALA A 338 80.08 -0.46 8.06
N GLN A 339 79.52 -0.02 9.20
CA GLN A 339 79.76 -0.64 10.50
C GLN A 339 79.24 -2.10 10.55
N ASN A 340 78.11 -2.38 9.91
CA ASN A 340 77.53 -3.73 9.84
C ASN A 340 78.34 -4.73 9.01
N PHE A 341 79.30 -4.26 8.19
CA PHE A 341 80.17 -5.15 7.44
C PHE A 341 81.26 -5.81 8.28
N ASN A 342 81.40 -5.44 9.57
CA ASN A 342 82.37 -6.03 10.50
C ASN A 342 83.79 -6.09 9.91
N LEU A 343 84.21 -5.00 9.27
CA LEU A 343 85.50 -4.92 8.60
C LEU A 343 86.66 -4.95 9.61
N ALA A 344 87.86 -5.26 9.14
CA ALA A 344 89.06 -5.16 9.97
C ALA A 344 89.24 -3.72 10.48
N GLN A 345 89.66 -3.57 11.75
CA GLN A 345 89.69 -2.30 12.47
C GLN A 345 90.29 -1.15 11.64
N GLY A 346 91.44 -1.36 11.00
CA GLY A 346 92.12 -0.29 10.25
C GLY A 346 91.32 0.28 9.07
N ILE A 347 90.60 -0.55 8.30
CA ILE A 347 89.76 -0.05 7.21
C ILE A 347 88.43 0.48 7.75
N SER A 348 87.88 -0.15 8.79
CA SER A 348 86.66 0.34 9.46
C SER A 348 86.84 1.76 9.98
N ASP A 349 87.95 2.02 10.68
CA ASP A 349 88.28 3.34 11.24
C ASP A 349 88.47 4.39 10.13
N SER A 350 89.14 4.02 9.03
CA SER A 350 89.35 4.93 7.90
C SER A 350 88.02 5.33 7.23
N LEU A 351 87.17 4.35 6.93
CA LEU A 351 85.88 4.59 6.28
C LEU A 351 84.91 5.35 7.20
N ASP A 352 84.82 4.98 8.48
CA ASP A 352 83.99 5.69 9.46
C ASP A 352 84.46 7.13 9.61
N ALA A 353 85.77 7.37 9.78
CA ALA A 353 86.32 8.73 9.86
C ALA A 353 85.97 9.57 8.62
N LYS A 354 86.00 9.00 7.42
CA LYS A 354 85.61 9.72 6.19
C LYS A 354 84.11 10.02 6.16
N LEU A 355 83.26 9.07 6.50
CA LEU A 355 81.81 9.27 6.52
C LEU A 355 81.39 10.28 7.61
N GLN A 356 82.00 10.24 8.80
CA GLN A 356 81.76 11.23 9.86
C GLN A 356 82.21 12.64 9.46
N ASN A 357 83.32 12.75 8.71
CA ASN A 357 83.77 14.02 8.13
C ASN A 357 82.79 14.57 7.08
N ILE A 358 82.18 13.69 6.28
CA ILE A 358 81.14 14.07 5.31
C ILE A 358 79.89 14.53 6.06
N LEU A 359 79.44 13.77 7.07
CA LEU A 359 78.26 14.11 7.87
C LEU A 359 78.43 15.45 8.60
N SER A 360 79.61 15.69 9.18
CA SER A 360 79.94 16.95 9.84
C SER A 360 79.94 18.13 8.86
N ALA A 361 80.42 17.92 7.63
CA ALA A 361 80.39 18.95 6.58
C ALA A 361 78.96 19.29 6.14
N LEU A 362 78.08 18.27 6.06
CA LEU A 362 76.66 18.45 5.73
C LEU A 362 75.87 19.17 6.83
N ASN A 363 76.23 18.96 8.10
CA ASN A 363 75.55 19.56 9.25
C ASN A 363 76.05 20.98 9.60
N ALA A 364 77.10 21.47 8.96
CA ALA A 364 77.64 22.79 9.25
C ALA A 364 76.66 23.90 8.81
N ALA A 365 76.25 24.76 9.75
CA ALA A 365 75.22 25.81 9.60
C ALA A 365 75.51 26.91 8.53
N GLN A 366 76.66 26.84 7.85
CA GLN A 366 77.11 27.77 6.81
C GLN A 366 77.11 27.15 5.41
N GLY A 367 76.43 26.01 5.21
CA GLY A 367 76.41 25.31 3.92
C GLY A 367 77.83 24.99 3.48
N GLY A 368 78.47 24.05 4.17
CA GLY A 368 79.81 23.56 3.79
C GLY A 368 79.86 23.43 2.28
N SER A 369 80.78 24.17 1.63
CA SER A 369 80.80 24.34 0.17
C SER A 369 80.49 23.00 -0.50
N VAL A 370 79.47 22.97 -1.36
CA VAL A 370 79.07 21.77 -2.11
C VAL A 370 80.31 21.07 -2.67
N THR A 371 81.24 21.84 -3.25
CA THR A 371 82.54 21.37 -3.72
C THR A 371 83.37 20.64 -2.66
N ASN A 372 83.47 21.17 -1.44
CA ASN A 372 84.20 20.52 -0.34
C ASN A 372 83.55 19.18 0.05
N THR A 373 82.23 19.14 0.21
CA THR A 373 81.51 17.91 0.55
C THR A 373 81.61 16.87 -0.57
N CYS A 374 81.50 17.30 -1.83
CA CYS A 374 81.71 16.46 -3.00
C CYS A 374 83.13 15.88 -3.05
N ASN A 375 84.15 16.69 -2.78
CA ASN A 375 85.54 16.21 -2.71
C ASN A 375 85.75 15.17 -1.61
N LYS A 376 85.11 15.34 -0.44
CA LYS A 376 85.13 14.35 0.64
C LYS A 376 84.45 13.03 0.24
N LEU A 377 83.31 13.11 -0.44
CA LEU A 377 82.61 11.94 -1.01
C LEU A 377 83.47 11.23 -2.06
N SER A 378 84.10 11.96 -2.98
CA SER A 378 85.01 11.38 -3.98
C SER A 378 86.21 10.69 -3.32
N ALA A 379 86.77 11.27 -2.25
CA ALA A 379 87.84 10.63 -1.50
C ALA A 379 87.39 9.31 -0.82
N PHE A 380 86.15 9.26 -0.31
CA PHE A 380 85.57 8.02 0.22
C PHE A 380 85.37 6.96 -0.88
N ILE A 381 84.82 7.35 -2.03
CA ILE A 381 84.62 6.46 -3.19
C ILE A 381 85.96 5.89 -3.66
N ASN A 382 86.98 6.74 -3.83
CA ASN A 382 88.30 6.34 -4.30
C ASN A 382 88.98 5.33 -3.35
N GLU A 383 88.92 5.56 -2.03
CA GLU A 383 89.44 4.58 -1.08
C GLU A 383 88.65 3.28 -1.13
N THR A 384 87.31 3.35 -1.12
CA THR A 384 86.44 2.17 -1.18
C THR A 384 86.75 1.33 -2.43
N GLN A 385 86.96 1.98 -3.57
CA GLN A 385 87.31 1.32 -4.83
C GLN A 385 88.71 0.69 -4.78
N ALA A 386 89.70 1.37 -4.22
CA ALA A 386 91.05 0.84 -4.05
C ALA A 386 91.12 -0.37 -3.11
N GLN A 387 90.18 -0.47 -2.18
CA GLN A 387 90.10 -1.57 -1.21
C GLN A 387 89.19 -2.71 -1.66
N SER A 388 88.46 -2.54 -2.77
CA SER A 388 87.64 -3.58 -3.40
C SER A 388 88.48 -4.79 -3.83
N GLY A 389 88.09 -5.99 -3.39
CA GLY A 389 88.84 -7.23 -3.63
C GLY A 389 90.09 -7.41 -2.75
N ASN A 390 90.39 -6.46 -1.85
CA ASN A 390 91.51 -6.53 -0.91
C ASN A 390 91.03 -6.55 0.54
N LYS A 391 90.48 -5.43 1.03
CA LYS A 391 89.97 -5.27 2.40
C LYS A 391 88.44 -5.22 2.48
N LEU A 392 87.79 -5.00 1.34
CA LEU A 392 86.35 -5.09 1.12
C LEU A 392 86.07 -6.17 0.07
N THR A 393 84.96 -6.89 0.19
CA THR A 393 84.46 -7.67 -0.96
C THR A 393 83.99 -6.74 -2.07
N VAL A 394 83.93 -7.25 -3.31
CA VAL A 394 83.42 -6.47 -4.45
C VAL A 394 82.00 -5.99 -4.20
N ASP A 395 81.14 -6.82 -3.58
CA ASP A 395 79.76 -6.46 -3.25
C ASP A 395 79.68 -5.37 -2.17
N GLN A 396 80.47 -5.48 -1.10
CA GLN A 396 80.52 -4.46 -0.04
C GLN A 396 80.99 -3.11 -0.61
N ALA A 397 82.07 -3.12 -1.39
CA ALA A 397 82.57 -1.91 -2.04
C ALA A 397 81.53 -1.33 -3.01
N GLY A 398 80.86 -2.18 -3.80
CA GLY A 398 79.79 -1.78 -4.71
C GLY A 398 78.62 -1.10 -3.99
N GLN A 399 78.16 -1.67 -2.87
CA GLN A 399 77.08 -1.09 -2.06
C GLN A 399 77.45 0.29 -1.52
N LEU A 400 78.64 0.45 -0.95
CA LEU A 400 79.09 1.74 -0.41
C LEU A 400 79.29 2.80 -1.49
N ILE A 401 79.88 2.42 -2.64
CA ILE A 401 80.11 3.33 -3.76
C ILE A 401 78.78 3.80 -4.35
N VAL A 402 77.84 2.89 -4.61
CA VAL A 402 76.52 3.25 -5.16
C VAL A 402 75.77 4.18 -4.21
N ALA A 403 75.80 3.90 -2.90
CA ALA A 403 75.18 4.78 -1.90
C ALA A 403 75.83 6.18 -1.89
N ALA A 404 77.16 6.25 -1.89
CA ALA A 404 77.89 7.52 -1.94
C ALA A 404 77.60 8.32 -3.22
N GLN A 405 77.51 7.65 -4.37
CA GLN A 405 77.14 8.30 -5.65
C GLN A 405 75.71 8.85 -5.64
N ARG A 406 74.75 8.14 -5.04
CA ARG A 406 73.39 8.66 -4.84
C ARG A 406 73.41 9.91 -3.97
N ILE A 407 74.19 9.91 -2.89
CA ILE A 407 74.36 11.09 -2.01
C ILE A 407 75.01 12.25 -2.77
N GLN A 408 76.00 12.00 -3.64
CA GLN A 408 76.57 13.03 -4.52
C GLN A 408 75.51 13.67 -5.42
N ALA A 409 74.60 12.86 -6.00
CA ALA A 409 73.51 13.37 -6.81
C ALA A 409 72.53 14.24 -6.00
N VAL A 410 72.22 13.86 -4.75
CA VAL A 410 71.36 14.65 -3.85
C VAL A 410 71.95 16.00 -3.50
N ILE A 411 73.27 16.07 -3.32
CA ILE A 411 73.98 17.32 -3.02
C ILE A 411 74.15 18.18 -4.28
N GLY A 412 74.11 17.58 -5.47
CA GLY A 412 74.34 18.26 -6.75
C GLY A 412 75.82 18.40 -7.09
N CYS A 413 76.63 17.38 -6.77
CA CYS A 413 78.01 17.31 -7.22
C CYS A 413 78.06 17.29 -8.76
N GLN A 414 78.81 18.22 -9.36
CA GLN A 414 79.03 18.29 -10.80
C GLN A 414 80.31 17.57 -11.22
#